data_AF-A0A481S1F0-F1
#
_entry.id   AF-A0A481S1F0-F1
#
_cell.length_a   1.000
_cell.length_b   1.000
_cell.length_c   1.000
_cell.angle_alpha   90.00
_cell.angle_beta   90.00
_cell.angle_gamma   90.00
#
_symmetry.space_group_name_H-M   'P 1'
#
loop_
_entity.id
_entity.type
_entity.pdbx_description
1 polymer ?
#
loop_
_entity_poly.entity_id
_entity_poly.type
_entity_poly.pdbx_seq_one_letter_code
_entity_poly.pdbx_strand_id
1 'polypeptide(L)'
;RRKLPTEEEMLRSVEELYRARDAAGVPRKYTHEIGRREPTYMDDFGEKYCDFPRVEGWRHELLGSFVRGMMENLETFRDDYHDSDSIRKGVEEWHLS
;
A
#
# COMPACT_ATOMS: atom_id res chain seq x y z
N ARG A 1 0.92 24.07 0.33
CA ARG A 1 2.23 23.39 0.40
C ARG A 1 2.59 23.21 1.86
N ARG A 2 2.61 21.98 2.38
CA ARG A 2 2.97 21.71 3.78
C ARG A 2 4.49 21.90 3.95
N LYS A 3 4.91 22.43 5.10
CA LYS A 3 6.32 22.62 5.43
C LYS A 3 6.89 21.29 5.92
N LEU A 4 8.07 20.92 5.45
CA LEU A 4 8.77 19.77 5.99
C LEU A 4 9.20 20.04 7.44
N PRO A 5 9.33 18.99 8.28
CA PRO A 5 9.95 19.08 9.59
C PRO A 5 11.40 19.60 9.50
N THR A 6 12.00 19.95 10.65
CA THR A 6 13.43 20.27 10.69
C THR A 6 14.29 19.05 10.35
N GLU A 7 15.56 19.27 9.99
CA GLU A 7 16.50 18.18 9.73
C GLU A 7 16.61 17.22 10.93
N GLU A 8 16.70 17.77 12.15
CA GLU A 8 16.75 17.00 13.39
C GLU A 8 15.51 16.13 13.59
N GLU A 9 14.32 16.65 13.27
CA GLU A 9 13.07 15.90 13.36
C GLU A 9 12.99 14.78 12.31
N MET A 10 13.46 15.04 11.09
CA MET A 10 13.49 14.02 10.03
C MET A 10 14.49 12.89 10.36
N LEU A 11 15.69 13.23 10.85
CA LEU A 11 16.68 12.24 11.28
C LEU A 11 16.16 11.37 12.43
N ARG A 12 15.52 11.99 13.43
CA ARG A 12 14.89 11.28 14.54
C ARG A 12 13.83 10.29 14.07
N SER A 13 12.96 10.70 13.14
CA SER A 13 11.93 9.82 12.56
C SER A 13 12.54 8.60 11.86
N VAL A 14 13.64 8.78 11.13
CA VAL A 14 14.37 7.67 10.49
C VAL A 14 15.01 6.74 11.52
N GLU A 15 15.59 7.28 12.58
CA GLU A 15 16.14 6.47 13.67
C GLU A 15 15.05 5.66 14.40
N GLU A 16 13.91 6.27 14.67
CA GLU A 16 12.75 5.60 15.28
C GLU A 16 12.25 4.45 14.41
N LEU A 17 12.16 4.67 13.09
CA LEU A 17 11.83 3.63 12.11
C LEU A 17 12.82 2.47 12.14
N TYR A 18 14.13 2.75 12.18
CA TYR A 18 15.15 1.70 12.28
C TYR A 18 15.04 0.92 13.59
N ARG A 19 14.90 1.61 14.73
CA ARG A 19 14.76 0.96 16.04
C ARG A 19 13.52 0.06 16.10
N ALA A 20 12.38 0.53 15.56
CA ALA A 20 11.15 -0.27 15.50
C ALA A 20 11.34 -1.54 14.67
N ARG A 21 12.05 -1.44 13.54
CA ARG A 21 12.33 -2.59 12.67
C ARG A 21 13.31 -3.57 13.27
N ASP A 22 14.37 -3.07 13.91
CA ASP A 22 15.33 -3.91 14.62
C ASP A 22 14.64 -4.66 15.77
N ALA A 23 13.77 -3.97 16.53
CA ALA A 23 12.96 -4.59 17.59
C ALA A 23 11.98 -5.64 17.05
N ALA A 24 11.43 -5.43 15.85
CA ALA A 24 10.58 -6.40 15.16
C ALA A 24 11.38 -7.51 14.43
N GLY A 25 12.70 -7.53 14.56
CA GLY A 25 13.56 -8.53 13.91
C GLY A 25 13.58 -8.45 12.39
N VAL A 26 13.25 -7.30 11.81
CA VAL A 26 13.17 -7.10 10.36
C VAL A 26 14.59 -6.92 9.78
N PRO A 27 15.05 -7.80 8.87
CA PRO A 27 16.36 -7.64 8.24
C PRO A 27 16.49 -6.29 7.52
N ARG A 28 17.66 -5.63 7.61
CA ARG A 28 17.92 -4.30 7.00
C ARG A 28 17.56 -4.21 5.52
N LYS A 29 17.68 -5.30 4.74
CA LYS A 29 17.29 -5.34 3.33
C LYS A 29 15.79 -5.06 3.08
N TYR A 30 14.95 -5.20 4.12
CA TYR A 30 13.52 -4.92 4.07
C TYR A 30 13.15 -3.55 4.68
N THR A 31 14.12 -2.64 4.83
CA THR A 31 13.87 -1.25 5.28
C THR A 31 12.90 -0.50 4.36
N HIS A 32 12.72 -0.92 3.12
CA HIS A 32 11.78 -0.24 2.20
C HIS A 32 10.58 -1.13 1.86
N GLU A 33 10.41 -2.25 2.57
CA GLU A 33 9.26 -3.15 2.40
C GLU A 33 8.05 -2.61 3.17
N ILE A 34 7.24 -1.81 2.49
CA ILE A 34 6.00 -1.22 3.03
C ILE A 34 4.80 -2.10 2.66
N GLY A 35 4.68 -2.47 1.38
CA GLY A 35 3.46 -3.09 0.84
C GLY A 35 2.99 -4.34 1.57
N ARG A 36 3.91 -5.25 1.93
CA ARG A 36 3.54 -6.48 2.64
C ARG A 36 3.37 -6.30 4.15
N ARG A 37 4.03 -5.31 4.75
CA ARG A 37 4.14 -5.17 6.21
C ARG A 37 3.21 -4.11 6.78
N GLU A 38 2.89 -3.10 6.00
CA GLU A 38 2.12 -1.92 6.39
C GLU A 38 1.12 -1.57 5.28
N PRO A 39 0.10 -2.41 5.04
CA PRO A 39 -0.82 -2.26 3.92
C PRO A 39 -1.63 -0.94 3.96
N THR A 40 -1.84 -0.36 5.15
CA THR A 40 -2.55 0.92 5.32
C THR A 40 -1.63 2.14 5.30
N TYR A 41 -0.30 1.95 5.24
CA TYR A 41 0.65 3.06 5.38
C TYR A 41 0.38 4.20 4.40
N MET A 42 0.07 3.87 3.15
CA MET A 42 -0.19 4.86 2.12
C MET A 42 -1.50 5.64 2.36
N ASP A 43 -2.55 4.96 2.82
CA ASP A 43 -3.82 5.60 3.18
C ASP A 43 -3.65 6.48 4.42
N ASP A 44 -2.98 5.98 5.46
CA ASP A 44 -2.75 6.71 6.71
C ASP A 44 -1.84 7.93 6.46
N PHE A 45 -0.81 7.77 5.62
CA PHE A 45 0.04 8.87 5.18
C PHE A 45 -0.75 9.88 4.36
N GLY A 46 -1.57 9.41 3.42
CA GLY A 46 -2.43 10.25 2.58
C GLY A 46 -3.41 11.07 3.40
N GLU A 47 -4.12 10.46 4.35
CA GLU A 47 -5.09 11.14 5.22
C GLU A 47 -4.41 12.14 6.16
N LYS A 48 -3.25 11.77 6.73
CA LYS A 48 -2.54 12.62 7.68
C LYS A 48 -1.80 13.76 7.00
N TYR A 49 -1.16 13.50 5.85
CA TYR A 49 -0.18 14.39 5.22
C TYR A 49 -0.58 14.91 3.83
N CYS A 50 -1.63 14.38 3.22
CA CYS A 50 -2.16 14.85 1.95
C CYS A 50 -3.63 15.26 2.10
N ASP A 51 -4.15 16.00 1.13
CA ASP A 51 -5.58 16.34 1.04
C ASP A 51 -6.27 15.40 0.04
N PHE A 52 -5.75 14.18 -0.08
CA PHE A 52 -6.25 13.17 -1.01
C PHE A 52 -7.25 12.26 -0.29
N PRO A 53 -8.34 11.84 -0.97
CA PRO A 53 -9.22 10.83 -0.43
C PRO A 53 -8.48 9.51 -0.26
N ARG A 54 -8.91 8.70 0.72
CA ARG A 54 -8.45 7.31 0.87
C ARG A 54 -8.74 6.53 -0.41
N VAL A 55 -7.86 5.58 -0.74
CA VAL A 55 -8.07 4.72 -1.90
C VAL A 55 -9.30 3.85 -1.69
N GLU A 56 -10.12 3.73 -2.72
CA GLU A 56 -11.38 2.98 -2.66
C GLU A 56 -11.11 1.50 -2.33
N GLY A 57 -11.97 0.90 -1.50
CA GLY A 57 -11.78 -0.48 -1.03
C GLY A 57 -11.65 -1.50 -2.17
N TRP A 58 -12.38 -1.31 -3.26
CA TRP A 58 -12.31 -2.20 -4.42
C TRP A 58 -10.94 -2.17 -5.12
N ARG A 59 -10.18 -1.07 -5.03
CA ARG A 59 -8.81 -0.99 -5.58
C ARG A 59 -7.80 -1.75 -4.73
N HIS A 60 -7.97 -1.74 -3.41
CA HIS A 60 -7.20 -2.60 -2.51
C HIS A 60 -7.50 -4.07 -2.75
N GLU A 61 -8.78 -4.39 -2.93
CA GLU A 61 -9.24 -5.74 -3.24
C GLU A 61 -8.67 -6.25 -4.57
N LEU A 62 -8.68 -5.40 -5.60
CA LEU A 62 -8.07 -5.67 -6.90
C LEU A 62 -6.57 -5.98 -6.79
N LEU A 63 -5.80 -5.14 -6.07
CA LEU A 63 -4.37 -5.40 -5.84
C LEU A 63 -4.14 -6.73 -5.10
N GLY A 64 -4.95 -7.01 -4.08
CA GLY A 64 -4.89 -8.27 -3.35
C GLY A 64 -5.22 -9.49 -4.22
N SER A 65 -6.26 -9.39 -5.06
CA SER A 65 -6.65 -10.43 -6.02
C SER A 65 -5.53 -10.72 -7.00
N PHE A 66 -4.95 -9.67 -7.58
CA PHE A 66 -3.82 -9.75 -8.50
C PHE A 66 -2.61 -10.45 -7.88
N VAL A 67 -2.21 -10.08 -6.66
CA VAL A 67 -1.07 -10.71 -5.98
C VAL A 67 -1.34 -12.18 -5.67
N ARG A 68 -2.56 -12.53 -5.25
CA ARG A 68 -2.94 -13.93 -5.00
C ARG A 68 -2.91 -14.75 -6.29
N GLY A 69 -3.55 -14.26 -7.35
CA GLY A 69 -3.55 -14.94 -8.65
C GLY A 69 -2.13 -15.17 -9.18
N MET A 70 -1.25 -14.17 -9.08
CA MET A 70 0.16 -14.30 -9.43
C MET A 70 0.89 -15.38 -8.62
N MET A 71 0.59 -15.50 -7.31
CA MET A 71 1.19 -16.52 -6.44
C MET A 71 0.65 -17.93 -6.72
N GLU A 72 -0.62 -18.04 -7.14
CA GLU A 72 -1.28 -19.31 -7.43
C GLU A 72 -0.94 -19.84 -8.82
N ASN A 73 -0.85 -18.97 -9.83
CA ASN A 73 -0.55 -19.34 -11.21
C ASN A 73 0.19 -18.23 -11.96
N LEU A 74 1.51 -18.26 -11.90
CA LEU A 74 2.36 -17.24 -12.52
C LEU A 74 2.23 -17.17 -14.06
N GLU A 75 1.85 -18.26 -14.70
CA GLU A 75 1.80 -18.35 -16.17
C GLU A 75 0.57 -17.64 -16.75
N THR A 76 -0.60 -17.81 -16.12
CA THR A 76 -1.88 -17.36 -16.71
C THR A 76 -2.72 -16.45 -15.80
N PHE A 77 -2.20 -15.95 -14.68
CA PHE A 77 -2.94 -15.03 -13.78
C PHE A 77 -3.41 -13.72 -14.42
N ARG A 78 -2.92 -13.39 -15.63
CA ARG A 78 -3.36 -12.22 -16.40
C ARG A 78 -4.41 -12.56 -17.47
N ASP A 79 -4.67 -13.84 -17.70
CA ASP A 79 -5.57 -14.31 -18.75
C ASP A 79 -6.95 -14.69 -18.21
N ASP A 80 -7.04 -15.07 -16.93
CA ASP A 80 -8.29 -15.41 -16.25
C ASP A 80 -8.49 -14.51 -15.02
N TYR A 81 -9.66 -13.88 -14.93
CA TYR A 81 -10.01 -12.93 -13.87
C TYR A 81 -11.21 -13.47 -13.10
N HIS A 82 -11.03 -13.72 -11.80
CA HIS A 82 -12.09 -14.11 -10.86
C HIS A 82 -12.35 -12.98 -9.86
N ASP A 83 -12.55 -11.78 -10.39
CA ASP A 83 -12.77 -10.59 -9.58
C ASP A 83 -14.14 -10.64 -8.91
N SER A 84 -14.20 -10.09 -7.69
CA SER A 84 -15.45 -10.01 -6.95
C SER A 84 -16.42 -9.01 -7.57
N ASP A 85 -17.69 -9.09 -7.17
CA ASP A 85 -18.70 -8.08 -7.54
C ASP A 85 -18.31 -6.65 -7.12
N SER A 86 -17.56 -6.50 -6.03
CA SER A 86 -17.05 -5.22 -5.53
C SER A 86 -16.04 -4.60 -6.52
N ILE A 87 -15.07 -5.40 -6.98
CA ILE A 87 -14.10 -4.99 -8.01
C ILE A 87 -14.84 -4.66 -9.32
N ARG A 88 -15.71 -5.57 -9.79
CA ARG A 88 -16.45 -5.41 -11.05
C ARG A 88 -17.26 -4.12 -11.05
N LYS A 89 -18.02 -3.87 -9.98
CA LYS A 89 -18.81 -2.64 -9.84
C LYS A 89 -17.93 -1.40 -9.75
N GLY A 90 -16.84 -1.45 -8.98
CA GLY A 90 -15.91 -0.32 -8.85
C GLY A 90 -15.24 0.06 -10.18
N VAL A 91 -14.86 -0.93 -10.99
CA VAL A 91 -14.32 -0.73 -12.34
C VAL A 91 -15.36 -0.15 -13.28
N GLU A 92 -16.60 -0.66 -13.26
CA GLU A 92 -17.71 -0.14 -14.07
C GLU A 92 -18.01 1.32 -13.74
N GLU A 93 -18.14 1.67 -12.46
CA GLU A 93 -18.35 3.05 -12.01
C GLU A 93 -17.19 3.97 -12.40
N TRP A 94 -15.94 3.49 -12.31
CA TRP A 94 -14.75 4.25 -12.70
C TRP A 94 -14.68 4.51 -14.20
N HIS A 95 -15.13 3.57 -15.04
CA HIS A 95 -15.19 3.79 -16.50
C HIS A 95 -16.24 4.83 -16.91
N LEU A 96 -17.22 5.11 -16.04
CA LEU A 96 -18.30 6.06 -16.28
C LEU A 96 -18.02 7.47 -15.71
N SER A 97 -16.94 7.63 -14.93
CA SER A 97 -16.50 8.91 -14.33
C SER A 97 -15.52 9.68 -15.21
#